data_AF-A0A851IUH9-F1
#
_entry.id   AF-A0A851IUH9-F1
#
_cell.length_a   1.000
_cell.length_b   1.000
_cell.length_c   1.000
_cell.angle_alpha   90.00
_cell.angle_beta   90.00
_cell.angle_gamma   90.00
#
_symmetry.space_group_name_H-M   'P 1'
#
loop_
_entity.id
_entity.type
_entity.pdbx_description
1 polymer ?
#
loop_
_entity_poly.entity_id
_entity_poly.type
_entity_poly.pdbx_seq_one_letter_code
_entity_poly.pdbx_strand_id
1 'polypeptide(L)'
;MITNNIAFDFERITSYLRDYSGKKYEDPKKAGNRMNEMEKFKEAGKKAREEFIAYANYIAESLDYKAGKCSGWIYQSQIACTYFWIELKKNEALKLPHSISISINIHPEHDINGPITLSFKVEAKDNACEDLDYKIHNKIIDVPIKKDSKIYYQTDLLNGTCRRFDNNTIELEKIKKLKVVRDIIGPYEKSNASKIIKDSIEAAKELVPFYEYILSERELRLSKNVEEEMKKIKPELNTILYGPPGTGKTYNTVNYAVAICENKNIEDVQSEEYEKVLHRYNELKKEGRIAFTTFHQSFGYEEFIEGIKPIVGDEKKEIGYTIEAGIFKKFCITAAKKAIIATEDMPDVSNAKVWCVLLDKGGVSDLKKKCFEEGNIRIGWYEQSEIITDDAKGLSDKAQRILLNFQDEMEIGDVIVTERNAKTIDGIGVVIGDYEYDKEDGEWPRKRKVKWLMTGTEIDITELNDGIQLDRKTVYQLGRISSDKILNLVNNPKEVMKPFVFVIDEINRGNISKIFGEMITLIEDTKREGKMEQASAVLPYSGELFSVPSNVYCRPFNRSDGYSSS
;
A
#
# COMPACT_ATOMS: atom_id res chain seq x y z
N MET A 1 -11.82 18.26 -52.27
CA MET A 1 -10.69 18.74 -53.09
C MET A 1 -9.69 19.46 -52.21
N ILE A 2 -8.62 18.78 -51.77
CA ILE A 2 -7.24 19.29 -51.68
C ILE A 2 -6.34 18.06 -51.84
N THR A 3 -6.20 17.57 -53.08
CA THR A 3 -5.10 16.67 -53.44
C THR A 3 -3.87 17.54 -53.64
N ASN A 4 -3.25 17.99 -52.54
CA ASN A 4 -1.87 18.42 -52.62
C ASN A 4 -1.07 17.21 -53.06
N ASN A 5 -0.30 17.38 -54.14
CA ASN A 5 0.51 16.35 -54.75
C ASN A 5 1.72 16.06 -53.83
N ILE A 6 1.45 15.47 -52.66
CA ILE A 6 2.48 15.10 -51.69
C ILE A 6 3.13 13.83 -52.22
N ALA A 7 4.27 14.00 -52.89
CA ALA A 7 5.08 12.90 -53.38
C ALA A 7 6.18 12.61 -52.35
N PHE A 8 6.03 11.50 -51.62
CA PHE A 8 7.10 10.97 -50.76
C PHE A 8 8.09 10.15 -51.57
N ASP A 9 9.39 10.37 -51.33
CA ASP A 9 10.49 9.71 -52.03
C ASP A 9 10.93 8.43 -51.30
N PHE A 10 10.09 7.38 -51.35
CA PHE A 10 10.42 6.09 -50.70
C PHE A 10 11.72 5.45 -51.23
N GLU A 11 12.07 5.73 -52.49
CA GLU A 11 13.32 5.28 -53.10
C GLU A 11 14.53 5.82 -52.35
N ARG A 12 14.47 7.06 -51.86
CA ARG A 12 15.52 7.67 -51.04
C ARG A 12 15.75 6.91 -49.74
N ILE A 13 14.67 6.48 -49.09
CA ILE A 13 14.72 5.71 -47.84
C ILE A 13 15.34 4.33 -48.10
N THR A 14 14.84 3.65 -49.13
CA THR A 14 15.29 2.29 -49.45
C THR A 14 16.70 2.24 -50.02
N SER A 15 17.13 3.26 -50.77
CA SER A 15 18.52 3.38 -51.24
C SER A 15 19.48 3.55 -50.07
N TYR A 16 19.14 4.38 -49.07
CA TYR A 16 19.96 4.50 -47.86
C TYR A 16 20.11 3.16 -47.14
N LEU A 17 19.00 2.45 -46.92
CA LEU A 17 19.02 1.14 -46.26
C LEU A 17 19.85 0.14 -47.07
N ARG A 18 19.69 0.09 -48.39
CA ARG A 18 20.45 -0.84 -49.26
C ARG A 18 21.94 -0.55 -49.27
N ASP A 19 22.30 0.73 -49.39
CA ASP A 19 23.69 1.13 -49.64
C ASP A 19 24.50 1.23 -48.36
N TYR A 20 23.87 1.50 -47.21
CA TYR A 20 24.58 1.83 -45.98
C TYR A 20 24.28 0.95 -44.77
N SER A 21 23.20 0.16 -44.72
CA SER A 21 22.86 -0.65 -43.52
C SER A 21 24.06 -1.47 -43.01
N GLY A 22 24.33 -1.38 -41.70
CA GLY A 22 25.43 -2.11 -41.07
C GLY A 22 26.83 -1.57 -41.36
N LYS A 23 26.99 -0.56 -42.23
CA LYS A 23 28.29 0.09 -42.47
C LYS A 23 28.64 1.05 -41.33
N LYS A 24 29.94 1.12 -41.03
CA LYS A 24 30.48 2.05 -40.04
C LYS A 24 30.54 3.47 -40.62
N TYR A 25 29.97 4.40 -39.89
CA TYR A 25 30.07 5.84 -40.13
C TYR A 25 31.17 6.44 -39.25
N GLU A 26 31.88 7.43 -39.79
CA GLU A 26 32.85 8.24 -39.06
C GLU A 26 32.56 9.71 -39.35
N ASP A 27 32.76 10.59 -38.37
CA ASP A 27 32.61 12.03 -38.60
C ASP A 27 33.52 12.45 -39.77
N PRO A 28 32.99 13.13 -40.82
CA PRO A 28 33.78 13.54 -41.98
C PRO A 28 35.07 14.27 -41.61
N LYS A 29 35.06 15.08 -40.54
CA LYS A 29 36.24 15.82 -40.07
C LYS A 29 37.36 14.91 -39.54
N LYS A 30 37.01 13.68 -39.15
CA LYS A 30 37.94 12.65 -38.62
C LYS A 30 38.25 11.57 -39.64
N ALA A 31 37.57 11.55 -40.78
CA ALA A 31 37.62 10.47 -41.77
C ALA A 31 38.79 10.56 -42.77
N GLY A 32 39.59 11.64 -42.71
CA GLY A 32 40.75 11.84 -43.58
C GLY A 32 40.39 11.72 -45.07
N ASN A 33 41.01 10.77 -45.77
CA ASN A 33 40.79 10.54 -47.20
C ASN A 33 39.35 10.09 -47.56
N ARG A 34 38.56 9.63 -46.58
CA ARG A 34 37.15 9.24 -46.77
C ARG A 34 36.15 10.35 -46.45
N MET A 35 36.60 11.59 -46.24
CA MET A 35 35.74 12.72 -45.88
C MET A 35 34.51 12.86 -46.81
N ASN A 36 34.73 12.92 -48.12
CA ASN A 36 33.64 13.08 -49.10
C ASN A 36 32.67 11.90 -49.12
N GLU A 37 33.15 10.68 -48.86
CA GLU A 37 32.32 9.47 -48.74
C GLU A 37 31.42 9.58 -47.49
N MET A 38 32.00 9.96 -46.35
CA MET A 38 31.26 10.12 -45.09
C MET A 38 30.28 11.30 -45.13
N GLU A 39 30.56 12.36 -45.89
CA GLU A 39 29.61 13.45 -46.12
C GLU A 39 28.39 12.96 -46.90
N LYS A 40 28.61 12.23 -48.00
CA LYS A 40 27.51 11.62 -48.78
C LYS A 40 26.69 10.65 -47.93
N PHE A 41 27.36 9.83 -47.12
CA PHE A 41 26.70 8.93 -46.17
C PHE A 41 25.81 9.72 -45.20
N LYS A 42 26.37 10.73 -44.51
CA LYS A 42 25.64 11.58 -43.57
C LYS A 42 24.43 12.25 -44.22
N GLU A 43 24.60 12.77 -45.43
CA GLU A 43 23.54 13.43 -46.18
C GLU A 43 22.43 12.44 -46.57
N ALA A 44 22.80 11.27 -47.08
CA ALA A 44 21.84 10.21 -47.42
C ALA A 44 21.02 9.77 -46.21
N GLY A 45 21.67 9.52 -45.06
CA GLY A 45 20.99 9.11 -43.83
C GLY A 45 20.07 10.18 -43.26
N LYS A 46 20.50 11.45 -43.27
CA LYS A 46 19.65 12.57 -42.83
C LYS A 46 18.42 12.74 -43.72
N LYS A 47 18.60 12.78 -45.04
CA LYS A 47 17.48 12.96 -45.97
C LYS A 47 16.52 11.77 -45.95
N ALA A 48 17.02 10.54 -45.84
CA ALA A 48 16.17 9.35 -45.69
C ALA A 48 15.32 9.43 -44.40
N ARG A 49 15.92 9.86 -43.29
CA ARG A 49 15.21 10.05 -42.02
C ARG A 49 14.16 11.15 -42.09
N GLU A 50 14.49 12.29 -42.70
CA GLU A 50 13.57 13.41 -42.89
C GLU A 50 12.36 12.99 -43.73
N GLU A 51 12.60 12.25 -44.81
CA GLU A 51 11.55 11.70 -45.67
C GLU A 51 10.61 10.75 -44.91
N PHE A 52 11.19 9.83 -44.12
CA PHE A 52 10.41 8.90 -43.32
C PHE A 52 9.59 9.60 -42.22
N ILE A 53 10.11 10.66 -41.61
CA ILE A 53 9.39 11.49 -40.64
C ILE A 53 8.20 12.17 -41.30
N ALA A 54 8.41 12.81 -42.46
CA ALA A 54 7.34 13.49 -43.19
C ALA A 54 6.21 12.53 -43.58
N TYR A 55 6.58 11.35 -44.08
CA TYR A 55 5.64 10.28 -44.40
C TYR A 55 4.85 9.80 -43.17
N ALA A 56 5.53 9.49 -42.06
CA ALA A 56 4.85 8.98 -40.86
C ALA A 56 3.93 10.03 -40.22
N ASN A 57 4.31 11.31 -40.23
CA ASN A 57 3.45 12.41 -39.76
C ASN A 57 2.16 12.50 -40.59
N TYR A 58 2.28 12.39 -41.91
CA TYR A 58 1.11 12.40 -42.79
C TYR A 58 0.15 11.23 -42.51
N ILE A 59 0.69 10.03 -42.26
CA ILE A 59 -0.15 8.88 -41.87
C ILE A 59 -0.80 9.11 -40.51
N ALA A 60 -0.06 9.66 -39.53
CA ALA A 60 -0.59 9.98 -38.21
C ALA A 60 -1.77 10.96 -38.28
N GLU A 61 -1.62 12.05 -39.06
CA GLU A 61 -2.66 13.05 -39.29
C GLU A 61 -3.92 12.42 -39.92
N SER A 62 -3.76 11.45 -40.83
CA SER A 62 -4.88 10.75 -41.47
C SER A 62 -5.73 9.89 -40.50
N LEU A 63 -5.19 9.59 -39.31
CA LEU A 63 -5.85 8.83 -38.24
C LEU A 63 -6.28 9.72 -37.06
N ASP A 64 -5.97 11.02 -37.08
CA ASP A 64 -6.04 11.93 -35.92
C ASP A 64 -5.10 11.54 -34.75
N TYR A 65 -3.91 11.03 -35.09
CA TYR A 65 -2.90 10.55 -34.16
C TYR A 65 -1.67 11.45 -34.19
N LYS A 66 -0.82 11.34 -33.17
CA LYS A 66 0.49 11.99 -33.11
C LYS A 66 1.61 10.98 -33.36
N ALA A 67 2.50 11.33 -34.26
CA ALA A 67 3.76 10.62 -34.46
C ALA A 67 4.76 10.97 -33.36
N GLY A 68 5.48 9.96 -32.88
CA GLY A 68 6.55 10.08 -31.90
C GLY A 68 7.91 10.41 -32.53
N LYS A 69 8.98 10.09 -31.79
CA LYS A 69 10.35 10.32 -32.28
C LYS A 69 10.77 9.20 -33.23
N CYS A 70 11.26 9.59 -34.40
CA CYS A 70 11.90 8.67 -35.34
C CYS A 70 13.25 8.17 -34.84
N SER A 71 13.53 6.89 -35.06
CA SER A 71 14.86 6.29 -34.83
C SER A 71 15.97 7.06 -35.54
N GLY A 72 17.20 6.90 -35.03
CA GLY A 72 18.38 7.51 -35.65
C GLY A 72 18.69 6.84 -36.99
N TRP A 73 19.28 7.58 -37.91
CA TRP A 73 19.86 7.01 -39.14
C TRP A 73 21.14 6.21 -38.86
N ILE A 74 21.79 6.45 -37.72
CA ILE A 74 22.90 5.66 -37.16
C ILE A 74 22.60 5.28 -35.71
N TYR A 75 23.11 4.14 -35.28
CA TYR A 75 23.17 3.74 -33.88
C TYR A 75 24.27 4.51 -33.13
N GLN A 76 24.21 4.50 -31.80
CA GLN A 76 25.23 5.16 -30.95
C GLN A 76 26.65 4.61 -31.22
N SER A 77 26.76 3.35 -31.64
CA SER A 77 28.00 2.69 -32.08
C SER A 77 28.57 3.19 -33.41
N GLN A 78 27.98 4.24 -34.00
CA GLN A 78 28.36 4.79 -35.31
C GLN A 78 28.20 3.76 -36.45
N ILE A 79 27.20 2.90 -36.35
CA ILE A 79 26.82 1.95 -37.40
C ILE A 79 25.50 2.41 -38.00
N ALA A 80 25.38 2.43 -39.32
CA ALA A 80 24.11 2.74 -39.98
C ALA A 80 22.98 1.82 -39.55
N CYS A 81 21.81 2.41 -39.30
CA CYS A 81 20.64 1.66 -38.92
C CYS A 81 20.21 0.66 -40.01
N THR A 82 19.62 -0.44 -39.59
CA THR A 82 19.00 -1.43 -40.49
C THR A 82 17.51 -1.17 -40.70
N TYR A 83 16.96 -0.17 -40.03
CA TYR A 83 15.55 0.21 -40.12
C TYR A 83 15.31 1.66 -39.68
N PHE A 84 14.21 2.24 -40.18
CA PHE A 84 13.57 3.39 -39.56
C PHE A 84 12.28 2.97 -38.85
N TRP A 85 11.99 3.59 -37.70
CA TRP A 85 10.82 3.27 -36.87
C TRP A 85 10.25 4.53 -36.20
N ILE A 86 8.93 4.64 -36.18
CA ILE A 86 8.15 5.71 -35.52
C ILE A 86 6.89 5.10 -34.88
N GLU A 87 6.55 5.51 -33.66
CA GLU A 87 5.26 5.22 -33.02
C GLU A 87 4.20 6.28 -33.38
N LEU A 88 2.95 5.84 -33.50
CA LEU A 88 1.74 6.65 -33.68
C LEU A 88 0.81 6.40 -32.49
N LYS A 89 0.38 7.47 -31.82
CA LYS A 89 -0.50 7.39 -30.66
C LYS A 89 -1.69 8.32 -30.77
N LYS A 90 -2.83 7.87 -30.26
CA LYS A 90 -3.97 8.75 -29.98
C LYS A 90 -3.55 9.87 -29.02
N ASN A 91 -4.15 11.04 -29.20
CA ASN A 91 -3.90 12.22 -28.37
C ASN A 91 -4.11 11.98 -26.87
N GLU A 92 -5.12 11.19 -26.50
CA GLU A 92 -5.44 10.81 -25.11
C GLU A 92 -4.51 9.73 -24.53
N ALA A 93 -3.82 8.97 -25.37
CA ALA A 93 -3.00 7.81 -24.99
C ALA A 93 -1.49 8.07 -25.11
N LEU A 94 -1.04 9.32 -25.27
CA LEU A 94 0.36 9.67 -25.53
C LEU A 94 1.36 9.12 -24.49
N LYS A 95 0.92 9.03 -23.22
CA LYS A 95 1.73 8.56 -22.08
C LYS A 95 1.76 7.03 -21.95
N LEU A 96 0.91 6.31 -22.67
CA LEU A 96 0.82 4.86 -22.58
C LEU A 96 1.93 4.19 -23.40
N PRO A 97 2.37 2.98 -23.03
CA PRO A 97 3.46 2.32 -23.75
C PRO A 97 3.02 1.62 -25.04
N HIS A 98 1.70 1.53 -25.28
CA HIS A 98 1.09 0.90 -26.45
C HIS A 98 0.97 1.90 -27.61
N SER A 99 1.15 1.43 -28.85
CA SER A 99 1.05 2.26 -30.05
C SER A 99 0.77 1.44 -31.30
N ILE A 100 0.35 2.13 -32.37
CA ILE A 100 0.58 1.65 -33.73
C ILE A 100 1.96 2.16 -34.15
N SER A 101 2.84 1.33 -34.67
CA SER A 101 4.13 1.77 -35.20
C SER A 101 4.22 1.61 -36.71
N ILE A 102 5.05 2.43 -37.31
CA ILE A 102 5.48 2.32 -38.71
C ILE A 102 6.97 2.01 -38.70
N SER A 103 7.38 0.99 -39.45
CA SER A 103 8.79 0.68 -39.65
C SER A 103 9.09 0.32 -41.09
N ILE A 104 10.25 0.73 -41.59
CA ILE A 104 10.79 0.23 -42.87
C ILE A 104 12.16 -0.37 -42.62
N ASN A 105 12.29 -1.66 -42.90
CA ASN A 105 13.42 -2.49 -42.50
C ASN A 105 14.15 -2.99 -43.75
N ILE A 106 15.47 -3.13 -43.68
CA ILE A 106 16.28 -3.73 -44.75
C ILE A 106 15.85 -5.17 -45.05
N HIS A 107 15.42 -5.89 -44.01
CA HIS A 107 14.82 -7.22 -44.04
C HIS A 107 13.67 -7.31 -43.02
N PRO A 108 12.62 -8.12 -43.22
CA PRO A 108 11.58 -8.36 -42.23
C PRO A 108 12.16 -8.85 -40.89
N GLU A 109 11.55 -8.49 -39.76
CA GLU A 109 12.03 -8.92 -38.43
C GLU A 109 12.07 -10.44 -38.24
N HIS A 110 11.21 -11.17 -38.94
CA HIS A 110 11.13 -12.63 -38.89
C HIS A 110 11.94 -13.35 -39.98
N ASP A 111 12.53 -12.62 -40.93
CA ASP A 111 13.30 -13.20 -42.05
C ASP A 111 14.45 -12.27 -42.46
N ILE A 112 15.66 -12.59 -42.01
CA ILE A 112 16.87 -11.82 -42.31
C ILE A 112 17.28 -11.84 -43.79
N ASN A 113 16.70 -12.72 -44.61
CA ASN A 113 16.98 -12.80 -46.05
C ASN A 113 15.86 -12.20 -46.90
N GLY A 114 14.78 -11.71 -46.27
CA GLY A 114 13.62 -11.16 -46.96
C GLY A 114 13.91 -9.78 -47.59
N PRO A 115 13.02 -9.27 -48.46
CA PRO A 115 13.19 -7.98 -49.10
C PRO A 115 12.95 -6.81 -48.13
N ILE A 116 13.35 -5.61 -48.52
CA ILE A 116 13.00 -4.38 -47.78
C ILE A 116 11.48 -4.33 -47.57
N THR A 117 11.06 -4.17 -46.32
CA THR A 117 9.66 -4.28 -45.93
C THR A 117 9.21 -3.09 -45.09
N LEU A 118 8.15 -2.42 -45.54
CA LEU A 118 7.40 -1.44 -44.77
C LEU A 118 6.30 -2.16 -43.99
N SER A 119 6.28 -2.01 -42.67
CA SER A 119 5.39 -2.72 -41.77
C SER A 119 4.67 -1.74 -40.85
N PHE A 120 3.38 -1.96 -40.69
CA PHE A 120 2.54 -1.37 -39.65
C PHE A 120 2.32 -2.40 -38.55
N LYS A 121 2.45 -2.00 -37.28
CA LYS A 121 2.36 -2.94 -36.15
C LYS A 121 1.58 -2.35 -35.00
N VAL A 122 0.73 -3.13 -34.33
CA VAL A 122 0.29 -2.80 -32.96
C VAL A 122 1.28 -3.44 -32.00
N GLU A 123 1.98 -2.62 -31.22
CA GLU A 123 3.04 -3.10 -30.33
C GLU A 123 3.15 -2.30 -29.03
N ALA A 124 3.79 -2.95 -28.06
CA ALA A 124 4.16 -2.40 -26.76
C ALA A 124 5.65 -2.01 -26.75
N LYS A 125 5.95 -0.80 -26.28
CA LYS A 125 7.31 -0.24 -26.26
C LYS A 125 8.11 -0.77 -25.07
N ASP A 126 9.10 -1.61 -25.35
CA ASP A 126 9.78 -2.39 -24.31
C ASP A 126 10.40 -1.55 -23.18
N ASN A 127 11.02 -0.41 -23.48
CA ASN A 127 11.64 0.46 -22.47
C ASN A 127 10.62 1.26 -21.63
N ALA A 128 9.33 1.12 -21.90
CA ALA A 128 8.25 1.82 -21.21
C ALA A 128 7.19 0.85 -20.63
N CYS A 129 7.37 -0.46 -20.78
CA CYS A 129 6.43 -1.48 -20.31
C CYS A 129 6.90 -2.13 -19.02
N GLU A 130 5.96 -2.32 -18.11
CA GLU A 130 6.07 -3.26 -17.00
C GLU A 130 5.41 -4.60 -17.34
N ASP A 131 5.57 -5.63 -16.49
CA ASP A 131 4.98 -6.96 -16.68
C ASP A 131 3.46 -6.90 -16.89
N LEU A 132 2.79 -5.97 -16.22
CA LEU A 132 1.35 -5.78 -16.35
C LEU A 132 0.96 -5.24 -17.73
N ASP A 133 1.76 -4.33 -18.31
CA ASP A 133 1.48 -3.75 -19.63
C ASP A 133 1.61 -4.81 -20.72
N TYR A 134 2.57 -5.74 -20.60
CA TYR A 134 2.67 -6.90 -21.51
C TYR A 134 1.48 -7.85 -21.37
N LYS A 135 1.01 -8.12 -20.16
CA LYS A 135 -0.19 -8.95 -19.92
C LYS A 135 -1.44 -8.35 -20.56
N ILE A 136 -1.61 -7.03 -20.45
CA ILE A 136 -2.74 -6.32 -21.08
C ILE A 136 -2.56 -6.34 -22.60
N HIS A 137 -1.36 -6.01 -23.08
CA HIS A 137 -1.05 -5.97 -24.51
C HIS A 137 -1.33 -7.30 -25.20
N ASN A 138 -0.90 -8.41 -24.60
CA ASN A 138 -1.02 -9.74 -25.22
C ASN A 138 -2.47 -10.23 -25.34
N LYS A 139 -3.44 -9.58 -24.68
CA LYS A 139 -4.88 -9.82 -24.91
C LYS A 139 -5.36 -9.37 -26.29
N ILE A 140 -4.56 -8.62 -27.05
CA ILE A 140 -4.82 -8.30 -28.46
C ILE A 140 -5.18 -9.55 -29.31
N ILE A 141 -4.75 -10.74 -28.89
CA ILE A 141 -5.14 -12.02 -29.50
C ILE A 141 -6.66 -12.28 -29.50
N ASP A 142 -7.39 -11.69 -28.54
CA ASP A 142 -8.83 -11.85 -28.39
C ASP A 142 -9.61 -11.10 -29.48
N VAL A 143 -8.95 -10.20 -30.22
CA VAL A 143 -9.51 -9.54 -31.40
C VAL A 143 -9.30 -10.43 -32.63
N PRO A 144 -10.36 -10.97 -33.25
CA PRO A 144 -10.20 -11.90 -34.37
C PRO A 144 -9.67 -11.19 -35.61
N ILE A 145 -8.63 -11.75 -36.23
CA ILE A 145 -8.18 -11.34 -37.57
C ILE A 145 -9.19 -11.86 -38.61
N LYS A 146 -9.65 -10.97 -39.49
CA LYS A 146 -10.54 -11.33 -40.60
C LYS A 146 -9.81 -12.27 -41.57
N LYS A 147 -10.48 -13.33 -42.04
CA LYS A 147 -9.89 -14.37 -42.91
C LYS A 147 -9.24 -13.84 -44.19
N ASP A 148 -9.76 -12.75 -44.76
CA ASP A 148 -9.24 -12.13 -45.99
C ASP A 148 -8.30 -10.95 -45.71
N SER A 149 -7.98 -10.68 -44.45
CA SER A 149 -7.04 -9.64 -44.08
C SER A 149 -5.61 -10.11 -44.35
N LYS A 150 -4.75 -9.18 -44.75
CA LYS A 150 -3.31 -9.42 -44.89
C LYS A 150 -2.55 -9.15 -43.59
N ILE A 151 -3.25 -9.15 -42.45
CA ILE A 151 -2.70 -9.05 -41.09
C ILE A 151 -2.25 -10.43 -40.62
N TYR A 152 -1.15 -10.48 -39.88
CA TYR A 152 -0.69 -11.69 -39.19
C TYR A 152 -0.19 -11.36 -37.78
N TYR A 153 -0.04 -12.40 -36.95
CA TYR A 153 0.57 -12.26 -35.63
C TYR A 153 2.09 -12.49 -35.71
N GLN A 154 2.86 -11.68 -35.00
CA GLN A 154 4.30 -11.86 -34.82
C GLN A 154 4.60 -11.86 -33.32
N THR A 155 5.44 -12.75 -32.82
CA THR A 155 5.82 -12.77 -31.40
C THR A 155 7.30 -12.54 -31.21
N ASP A 156 7.62 -11.80 -30.16
CA ASP A 156 8.95 -11.80 -29.57
C ASP A 156 8.93 -12.80 -28.39
N LEU A 157 9.74 -13.85 -28.49
CA LEU A 157 9.89 -14.87 -27.46
C LEU A 157 10.85 -14.40 -26.35
N LEU A 158 10.76 -15.01 -25.17
CA LEU A 158 11.62 -14.69 -24.01
C LEU A 158 13.13 -14.84 -24.31
N ASN A 159 13.49 -15.70 -25.26
CA ASN A 159 14.88 -15.90 -25.71
C ASN A 159 15.36 -14.86 -26.76
N GLY A 160 14.55 -13.84 -27.06
CA GLY A 160 14.87 -12.77 -28.02
C GLY A 160 14.63 -13.14 -29.49
N THR A 161 14.10 -14.33 -29.79
CA THR A 161 13.76 -14.70 -31.17
C THR A 161 12.39 -14.19 -31.60
N CYS A 162 12.28 -13.76 -32.85
CA CYS A 162 11.04 -13.28 -33.46
C CYS A 162 10.45 -14.35 -34.38
N ARG A 163 9.13 -14.60 -34.31
CA ARG A 163 8.44 -15.58 -35.17
C ARG A 163 7.10 -15.05 -35.67
N ARG A 164 6.75 -15.39 -36.92
CA ARG A 164 5.46 -15.12 -37.54
C ARG A 164 4.50 -16.31 -37.37
N PHE A 165 3.20 -16.03 -37.17
CA PHE A 165 2.14 -17.02 -36.97
C PHE A 165 0.86 -16.62 -37.69
N ASP A 166 0.20 -17.59 -38.33
CA ASP A 166 -1.01 -17.37 -39.14
C ASP A 166 -2.29 -18.02 -38.55
N ASN A 167 -2.25 -18.91 -37.53
CA ASN A 167 -3.34 -19.22 -36.55
C ASN A 167 -3.11 -20.50 -35.68
N ASN A 168 -3.76 -20.51 -34.49
CA ASN A 168 -4.13 -21.62 -33.58
C ASN A 168 -3.12 -22.67 -33.10
N THR A 169 -2.12 -22.25 -32.31
CA THR A 169 -1.78 -22.88 -31.00
C THR A 169 -0.68 -22.04 -30.37
N ILE A 170 -1.05 -21.09 -29.51
CA ILE A 170 -0.08 -20.28 -28.78
C ILE A 170 -0.01 -20.82 -27.36
N GLU A 171 1.15 -21.36 -26.96
CA GLU A 171 1.52 -21.49 -25.56
C GLU A 171 1.86 -20.08 -25.04
N LEU A 172 0.86 -19.39 -24.48
CA LEU A 172 0.99 -18.02 -23.95
C LEU A 172 2.14 -17.88 -22.93
N GLU A 173 2.54 -18.97 -22.27
CA GLU A 173 3.58 -19.02 -21.25
C GLU A 173 5.00 -18.71 -21.75
N LYS A 174 5.26 -18.73 -23.07
CA LYS A 174 6.60 -18.49 -23.66
C LYS A 174 6.73 -17.15 -24.40
N ILE A 175 5.65 -16.38 -24.50
CA ILE A 175 5.61 -15.13 -25.27
C ILE A 175 5.91 -13.94 -24.35
N LYS A 176 6.89 -13.13 -24.75
CA LYS A 176 7.14 -11.84 -24.12
C LYS A 176 6.15 -10.79 -24.66
N LYS A 177 6.09 -10.64 -25.98
CA LYS A 177 5.27 -9.61 -26.65
C LYS A 177 4.65 -10.16 -27.93
N LEU A 178 3.33 -10.04 -28.05
CA LEU A 178 2.60 -10.27 -29.29
C LEU A 178 2.54 -8.98 -30.13
N LYS A 179 2.63 -9.05 -31.45
CA LYS A 179 2.50 -7.92 -32.37
C LYS A 179 1.47 -8.31 -33.43
N VAL A 180 0.59 -7.37 -33.79
CA VAL A 180 -0.31 -7.52 -34.94
C VAL A 180 0.26 -6.73 -36.09
N VAL A 181 0.64 -7.40 -37.16
CA VAL A 181 1.49 -6.85 -38.22
C VAL A 181 0.78 -6.83 -39.56
N ARG A 182 0.95 -5.73 -40.29
CA ARG A 182 0.45 -5.54 -41.64
C ARG A 182 1.56 -4.98 -42.54
N ASP A 183 2.06 -5.81 -43.45
CA ASP A 183 3.16 -5.44 -44.35
C ASP A 183 2.68 -4.84 -45.68
N ILE A 184 3.47 -3.90 -46.19
CA ILE A 184 3.34 -3.31 -47.51
C ILE A 184 4.62 -3.62 -48.26
N ILE A 185 4.54 -4.57 -49.18
CA ILE A 185 5.67 -5.00 -49.99
C ILE A 185 5.81 -4.03 -51.18
N GLY A 186 7.07 -3.74 -51.54
CA GLY A 186 7.42 -2.86 -52.66
C GLY A 186 6.95 -3.39 -54.04
N PRO A 187 7.38 -2.74 -55.14
CA PRO A 187 8.55 -1.85 -55.21
C PRO A 187 8.30 -0.41 -54.73
N TYR A 188 9.29 0.15 -54.02
CA TYR A 188 9.26 1.48 -53.38
C TYR A 188 9.75 2.60 -54.29
N GLU A 189 9.16 2.68 -55.48
CA GLU A 189 9.53 3.63 -56.53
C GLU A 189 8.60 4.85 -56.53
N LYS A 190 9.08 5.97 -57.11
CA LYS A 190 8.28 7.20 -57.24
C LYS A 190 6.95 6.99 -57.97
N SER A 191 6.93 6.10 -58.96
CA SER A 191 5.74 5.70 -59.71
C SER A 191 4.66 5.05 -58.83
N ASN A 192 5.06 4.40 -57.74
CA ASN A 192 4.18 3.67 -56.83
C ASN A 192 3.85 4.43 -55.54
N ALA A 193 4.42 5.63 -55.33
CA ALA A 193 4.28 6.39 -54.09
C ALA A 193 2.81 6.58 -53.67
N SER A 194 1.93 6.98 -54.60
CA SER A 194 0.50 7.16 -54.32
C SER A 194 -0.20 5.87 -53.86
N LYS A 195 0.18 4.73 -54.44
CA LYS A 195 -0.36 3.42 -54.04
C LYS A 195 0.13 3.04 -52.64
N ILE A 196 1.43 3.23 -52.37
CA ILE A 196 2.02 2.95 -51.05
C ILE A 196 1.31 3.77 -49.97
N ILE A 197 1.08 5.06 -50.22
CA ILE A 197 0.35 5.94 -49.27
C ILE A 197 -1.07 5.41 -49.02
N LYS A 198 -1.80 5.04 -50.08
CA LYS A 198 -3.15 4.49 -49.94
C LYS A 198 -3.15 3.20 -49.12
N ASP A 199 -2.27 2.26 -49.46
CA ASP A 199 -2.12 0.98 -48.76
C ASP A 199 -1.67 1.20 -47.30
N SER A 200 -0.91 2.26 -47.03
CA SER A 200 -0.46 2.67 -45.68
C SER A 200 -1.59 3.17 -44.81
N ILE A 201 -2.45 4.04 -45.35
CA ILE A 201 -3.64 4.52 -44.64
C ILE A 201 -4.59 3.36 -44.35
N GLU A 202 -4.78 2.47 -45.32
CA GLU A 202 -5.60 1.26 -45.15
C GLU A 202 -5.01 0.36 -44.07
N ALA A 203 -3.72 0.02 -44.16
CA ALA A 203 -3.03 -0.81 -43.17
C ALA A 203 -3.15 -0.22 -41.75
N ALA A 204 -2.92 1.09 -41.59
CA ALA A 204 -3.03 1.72 -40.29
C ALA A 204 -4.46 1.68 -39.74
N LYS A 205 -5.48 1.90 -40.58
CA LYS A 205 -6.89 1.81 -40.21
C LYS A 205 -7.31 0.39 -39.83
N GLU A 206 -6.80 -0.63 -40.51
CA GLU A 206 -7.07 -2.03 -40.17
C GLU A 206 -6.52 -2.41 -38.77
N LEU A 207 -5.47 -1.73 -38.30
CA LEU A 207 -4.86 -1.94 -36.98
C LEU A 207 -5.53 -1.15 -35.85
N VAL A 208 -6.33 -0.13 -36.14
CA VAL A 208 -7.01 0.70 -35.13
C VAL A 208 -7.85 -0.13 -34.14
N PRO A 209 -8.68 -1.10 -34.57
CA PRO A 209 -9.51 -1.88 -33.63
C PRO A 209 -8.69 -2.64 -32.59
N PHE A 210 -7.52 -3.16 -32.98
CA PHE A 210 -6.62 -3.87 -32.08
C PHE A 210 -5.98 -2.92 -31.06
N TYR A 211 -5.57 -1.74 -31.51
CA TYR A 211 -5.03 -0.72 -30.62
C TYR A 211 -6.07 -0.20 -29.64
N GLU A 212 -7.30 0.08 -30.10
CA GLU A 212 -8.41 0.51 -29.26
C GLU A 212 -8.82 -0.55 -28.23
N TYR A 213 -8.81 -1.82 -28.61
CA TYR A 213 -9.09 -2.91 -27.68
C TYR A 213 -8.12 -2.91 -26.49
N ILE A 214 -6.81 -2.76 -26.74
CA ILE A 214 -5.81 -2.66 -25.67
C ILE A 214 -6.09 -1.47 -24.74
N LEU A 215 -6.46 -0.32 -25.30
CA LEU A 215 -6.79 0.86 -24.52
C LEU A 215 -8.03 0.62 -23.64
N SER A 216 -9.08 -0.02 -24.18
CA SER A 216 -10.29 -0.37 -23.42
C SER A 216 -10.03 -1.40 -22.32
N GLU A 217 -9.18 -2.40 -22.56
CA GLU A 217 -8.80 -3.37 -21.53
C GLU A 217 -8.05 -2.71 -20.37
N ARG A 218 -7.25 -1.67 -20.67
CA ARG A 218 -6.56 -0.88 -19.65
C ARG A 218 -7.55 -0.04 -18.84
N GLU A 219 -8.52 0.60 -19.49
CA GLU A 219 -9.57 1.38 -18.84
C GLU A 219 -10.48 0.50 -17.97
N LEU A 220 -10.91 -0.67 -18.46
CA LEU A 220 -11.68 -1.66 -17.70
C LEU A 220 -10.94 -2.20 -16.47
N ARG A 221 -9.61 -2.31 -16.54
CA ARG A 221 -8.80 -2.67 -15.36
C ARG A 221 -8.63 -1.53 -14.39
N LEU A 222 -8.46 -0.30 -14.88
CA LEU A 222 -8.43 0.89 -14.03
C LEU A 222 -9.77 1.06 -13.30
N SER A 223 -10.91 0.89 -14.00
CA SER A 223 -12.23 0.96 -13.36
C SER A 223 -12.46 -0.18 -12.38
N LYS A 224 -12.04 -1.42 -12.68
CA LYS A 224 -12.09 -2.53 -11.70
C LYS A 224 -11.19 -2.30 -10.50
N ASN A 225 -9.98 -1.77 -10.69
CA ASN A 225 -9.10 -1.43 -9.58
C ASN A 225 -9.69 -0.29 -8.75
N VAL A 226 -10.31 0.71 -9.38
CA VAL A 226 -11.04 1.78 -8.68
C VAL A 226 -12.27 1.22 -7.97
N GLU A 227 -13.02 0.28 -8.54
CA GLU A 227 -14.13 -0.40 -7.87
C GLU A 227 -13.67 -1.30 -6.71
N GLU A 228 -12.53 -1.99 -6.85
CA GLU A 228 -11.90 -2.78 -5.78
C GLU A 228 -11.31 -1.89 -4.68
N GLU A 229 -10.78 -0.71 -5.04
CA GLU A 229 -10.35 0.33 -4.10
C GLU A 229 -11.54 1.03 -3.45
N MET A 230 -12.64 1.23 -4.18
CA MET A 230 -13.91 1.77 -3.66
C MET A 230 -14.60 0.77 -2.73
N LYS A 231 -14.50 -0.54 -3.01
CA LYS A 231 -14.86 -1.62 -2.06
C LYS A 231 -13.93 -1.66 -0.84
N LYS A 232 -12.72 -1.07 -0.94
CA LYS A 232 -11.81 -0.84 0.20
C LYS A 232 -11.99 0.54 0.85
N ILE A 233 -12.86 1.42 0.33
CA ILE A 233 -13.22 2.66 1.03
C ILE A 233 -14.03 2.21 2.23
N LYS A 234 -13.32 2.07 3.36
CA LYS A 234 -13.92 2.06 4.68
C LYS A 234 -14.88 3.25 4.75
N PRO A 235 -16.11 3.06 5.23
CA PRO A 235 -17.05 4.18 5.37
C PRO A 235 -16.36 5.32 6.11
N GLU A 236 -16.58 6.57 5.67
CA GLU A 236 -15.99 7.75 6.28
C GLU A 236 -16.10 7.68 7.80
N LEU A 237 -14.99 7.95 8.50
CA LEU A 237 -14.87 7.73 9.95
C LEU A 237 -15.91 8.51 10.76
N ASN A 238 -16.43 9.58 10.17
CA ASN A 238 -17.49 10.41 10.72
C ASN A 238 -18.65 10.53 9.71
N THR A 239 -19.80 9.88 9.96
CA THR A 239 -20.97 9.96 9.06
C THR A 239 -22.21 10.43 9.81
N ILE A 240 -22.84 11.51 9.32
CA ILE A 240 -24.12 12.00 9.84
C ILE A 240 -25.27 11.38 9.05
N LEU A 241 -26.10 10.57 9.71
CA LEU A 241 -27.37 10.14 9.12
C LEU A 241 -28.40 11.29 9.31
N TYR A 242 -29.24 11.59 8.32
CA TYR A 242 -30.30 12.60 8.43
C TYR A 242 -31.60 12.13 7.76
N GLY A 243 -32.75 12.58 8.27
CA GLY A 243 -34.05 12.33 7.64
C GLY A 243 -35.26 12.47 8.58
N PRO A 244 -36.50 12.44 8.04
CA PRO A 244 -37.78 12.51 8.78
C PRO A 244 -37.94 11.43 9.87
N PRO A 245 -38.66 11.62 11.00
CA PRO A 245 -38.80 10.58 12.02
C PRO A 245 -39.44 9.32 11.41
N GLY A 246 -39.02 8.13 11.86
CA GLY A 246 -39.54 6.86 11.34
C GLY A 246 -38.84 6.30 10.09
N THR A 247 -37.86 6.98 9.49
CA THR A 247 -37.14 6.49 8.28
C THR A 247 -36.03 5.46 8.56
N GLY A 248 -36.18 4.61 9.58
CA GLY A 248 -35.25 3.50 9.84
C GLY A 248 -33.83 3.90 10.24
N LYS A 249 -33.61 5.08 10.81
CA LYS A 249 -32.25 5.57 11.10
C LYS A 249 -31.59 4.82 12.25
N THR A 250 -32.34 4.48 13.29
CA THR A 250 -31.88 3.55 14.35
C THR A 250 -31.56 2.17 13.80
N TYR A 251 -32.38 1.65 12.87
CA TYR A 251 -32.15 0.38 12.19
C TYR A 251 -30.85 0.41 11.38
N ASN A 252 -30.62 1.50 10.62
CA ASN A 252 -29.40 1.67 9.84
C ASN A 252 -28.16 1.82 10.72
N THR A 253 -28.25 2.51 11.87
CA THR A 253 -27.13 2.63 12.82
C THR A 253 -26.62 1.28 13.30
N VAL A 254 -27.53 0.35 13.61
CA VAL A 254 -27.18 -1.02 14.01
C VAL A 254 -26.39 -1.71 12.89
N ASN A 255 -26.91 -1.66 11.65
CA ASN A 255 -26.26 -2.28 10.50
C ASN A 255 -24.87 -1.65 10.22
N TYR A 256 -24.76 -0.32 10.25
CA TYR A 256 -23.49 0.37 10.03
C TYR A 256 -22.47 0.06 11.12
N ALA A 257 -22.87 0.04 12.39
CA ALA A 257 -21.96 -0.23 13.49
C ALA A 257 -21.40 -1.66 13.41
N VAL A 258 -22.25 -2.65 13.10
CA VAL A 258 -21.84 -4.04 12.89
C VAL A 258 -20.94 -4.16 11.65
N ALA A 259 -21.34 -3.58 10.52
CA ALA A 259 -20.55 -3.60 9.28
C ALA A 259 -19.13 -3.04 9.50
N ILE A 260 -19.00 -1.94 10.24
CA ILE A 260 -17.70 -1.35 10.57
C ILE A 260 -16.91 -2.27 11.50
N CYS A 261 -17.50 -2.73 12.61
CA CYS A 261 -16.79 -3.57 13.59
C CYS A 261 -16.36 -4.94 13.02
N GLU A 262 -17.11 -5.49 12.06
CA GLU A 262 -16.82 -6.76 11.38
C GLU A 262 -16.05 -6.58 10.07
N ASN A 263 -15.79 -5.34 9.64
CA ASN A 263 -15.16 -5.02 8.35
C ASN A 263 -15.87 -5.68 7.15
N LYS A 264 -17.22 -5.59 7.14
CA LYS A 264 -18.10 -6.04 6.05
C LYS A 264 -18.68 -4.86 5.29
N ASN A 265 -19.14 -5.07 4.05
CA ASN A 265 -19.91 -4.06 3.34
C ASN A 265 -21.29 -3.90 3.99
N ILE A 266 -21.86 -2.70 3.87
CA ILE A 266 -23.17 -2.41 4.45
C ILE A 266 -24.27 -3.21 3.75
N GLU A 267 -24.17 -3.42 2.44
CA GLU A 267 -25.14 -4.18 1.65
C GLU A 267 -25.19 -5.64 2.10
N ASP A 268 -24.04 -6.22 2.44
CA ASP A 268 -23.94 -7.59 2.94
C ASP A 268 -24.69 -7.70 4.27
N VAL A 269 -24.40 -6.81 5.22
CA VAL A 269 -25.06 -6.79 6.55
C VAL A 269 -26.56 -6.48 6.44
N GLN A 270 -26.97 -5.59 5.53
CA GLN A 270 -28.38 -5.27 5.28
C GLN A 270 -29.18 -6.43 4.67
N SER A 271 -28.50 -7.35 3.97
CA SER A 271 -29.12 -8.56 3.43
C SER A 271 -29.34 -9.66 4.48
N GLU A 272 -28.68 -9.55 5.64
CA GLU A 272 -28.84 -10.49 6.75
C GLU A 272 -30.14 -10.25 7.54
N GLU A 273 -30.61 -11.27 8.26
CA GLU A 273 -31.76 -11.12 9.16
C GLU A 273 -31.44 -10.13 10.30
N TYR A 274 -32.27 -9.10 10.44
CA TYR A 274 -32.02 -8.02 11.40
C TYR A 274 -31.84 -8.48 12.84
N GLU A 275 -32.55 -9.52 13.29
CA GLU A 275 -32.40 -10.07 14.64
C GLU A 275 -30.97 -10.57 14.92
N LYS A 276 -30.32 -11.18 13.91
CA LYS A 276 -28.92 -11.62 14.01
C LYS A 276 -27.95 -10.45 14.02
N VAL A 277 -28.23 -9.39 13.26
CA VAL A 277 -27.41 -8.17 13.27
C VAL A 277 -27.54 -7.47 14.62
N LEU A 278 -28.76 -7.36 15.17
CA LEU A 278 -29.02 -6.76 16.47
C LEU A 278 -28.36 -7.55 17.62
N HIS A 279 -28.35 -8.88 17.55
CA HIS A 279 -27.63 -9.72 18.51
C HIS A 279 -26.14 -9.35 18.54
N ARG A 280 -25.47 -9.35 17.38
CA ARG A 280 -24.06 -9.01 17.26
C ARG A 280 -23.76 -7.57 17.68
N TYR A 281 -24.65 -6.63 17.37
CA TYR A 281 -24.55 -5.26 17.88
C TYR A 281 -24.54 -5.20 19.42
N ASN A 282 -25.42 -5.96 20.06
CA ASN A 282 -25.48 -6.02 21.53
C ASN A 282 -24.24 -6.71 22.14
N GLU A 283 -23.70 -7.74 21.48
CA GLU A 283 -22.44 -8.37 21.88
C GLU A 283 -21.27 -7.38 21.79
N LEU A 284 -21.10 -6.69 20.66
CA LEU A 284 -20.08 -5.67 20.46
C LEU A 284 -20.23 -4.49 21.44
N LYS A 285 -21.47 -4.13 21.82
CA LYS A 285 -21.73 -3.14 22.86
C LYS A 285 -21.30 -3.63 24.24
N LYS A 286 -21.57 -4.90 24.57
CA LYS A 286 -21.14 -5.55 25.82
C LYS A 286 -19.61 -5.65 25.91
N GLU A 287 -18.94 -5.87 24.78
CA GLU A 287 -17.48 -5.85 24.65
C GLU A 287 -16.87 -4.44 24.76
N GLY A 288 -17.69 -3.38 24.75
CA GLY A 288 -17.23 -1.99 24.72
C GLY A 288 -16.67 -1.54 23.37
N ARG A 289 -16.86 -2.32 22.30
CA ARG A 289 -16.49 -1.95 20.92
C ARG A 289 -17.49 -0.99 20.30
N ILE A 290 -18.72 -0.96 20.80
CA ILE A 290 -19.75 0.00 20.43
C ILE A 290 -20.20 0.77 21.68
N ALA A 291 -20.20 2.09 21.61
CA ALA A 291 -20.82 2.96 22.61
C ALA A 291 -21.94 3.79 21.99
N PHE A 292 -22.94 4.14 22.80
CA PHE A 292 -24.10 4.91 22.36
C PHE A 292 -24.41 6.00 23.39
N THR A 293 -24.60 7.22 22.91
CA THR A 293 -25.07 8.35 23.71
C THR A 293 -26.13 9.17 22.98
N THR A 294 -26.83 10.02 23.72
CA THR A 294 -27.84 10.94 23.17
C THR A 294 -27.57 12.35 23.69
N PHE A 295 -27.45 13.31 22.78
CA PHE A 295 -27.24 14.71 23.16
C PHE A 295 -28.54 15.40 23.55
N HIS A 296 -28.45 16.28 24.54
CA HIS A 296 -29.53 17.15 24.99
C HIS A 296 -28.96 18.54 25.34
N GLN A 297 -29.83 19.53 25.53
CA GLN A 297 -29.42 20.94 25.71
C GLN A 297 -28.51 21.18 26.92
N SER A 298 -28.65 20.37 27.98
CA SER A 298 -27.78 20.41 29.16
C SER A 298 -26.54 19.52 29.07
N PHE A 299 -26.36 18.73 28.01
CA PHE A 299 -25.19 17.86 27.83
C PHE A 299 -23.97 18.74 27.51
N GLY A 300 -22.86 18.52 28.21
CA GLY A 300 -21.68 19.38 28.13
C GLY A 300 -20.38 18.60 28.00
N TYR A 301 -19.29 19.36 28.10
CA TYR A 301 -17.92 18.83 28.06
C TYR A 301 -17.65 17.86 29.21
N GLU A 302 -18.17 18.16 30.40
CA GLU A 302 -17.91 17.40 31.63
C GLU A 302 -18.43 15.96 31.54
N GLU A 303 -19.55 15.74 30.86
CA GLU A 303 -20.09 14.40 30.62
C GLU A 303 -19.40 13.68 29.46
N PHE A 304 -18.88 14.41 28.47
CA PHE A 304 -18.35 13.86 27.23
C PHE A 304 -16.86 13.53 27.28
N ILE A 305 -16.04 14.47 27.77
CA ILE A 305 -14.57 14.39 27.76
C ILE A 305 -14.02 14.16 29.17
N GLU A 306 -14.18 15.12 30.08
CA GLU A 306 -13.82 14.98 31.49
C GLU A 306 -14.43 16.11 32.32
N GLY A 307 -14.77 15.82 33.57
CA GLY A 307 -15.38 16.77 34.48
C GLY A 307 -15.05 16.52 35.94
N ILE A 308 -15.28 17.54 36.77
CA ILE A 308 -15.04 17.49 38.20
C ILE A 308 -16.29 16.95 38.90
N LYS A 309 -16.15 15.86 39.66
CA LYS A 309 -17.24 15.28 40.47
C LYS A 309 -16.93 15.30 41.97
N PRO A 310 -17.95 15.51 42.81
CA PRO A 310 -17.78 15.43 44.26
C PRO A 310 -17.62 13.97 44.71
N ILE A 311 -16.73 13.75 45.68
CA ILE A 311 -16.56 12.47 46.37
C ILE A 311 -17.56 12.44 47.53
N VAL A 312 -18.59 11.58 47.45
CA VAL A 312 -19.53 11.36 48.56
C VAL A 312 -18.98 10.21 49.41
N GLY A 313 -18.35 10.54 50.53
CA GLY A 313 -17.93 9.57 51.55
C GLY A 313 -18.79 9.69 52.79
N ASP A 314 -19.36 8.58 53.27
CA ASP A 314 -20.30 8.55 54.40
C ASP A 314 -19.68 8.99 55.75
N GLU A 315 -18.36 9.19 55.83
CA GLU A 315 -17.65 9.45 57.09
C GLU A 315 -16.84 10.77 57.16
N LYS A 316 -16.79 11.60 56.11
CA LYS A 316 -16.05 12.88 56.13
C LYS A 316 -16.96 14.09 55.84
N LYS A 317 -16.90 15.10 56.72
CA LYS A 317 -17.64 16.38 56.61
C LYS A 317 -17.12 17.34 55.52
N GLU A 318 -16.13 16.94 54.73
CA GLU A 318 -15.54 17.77 53.67
C GLU A 318 -15.84 17.18 52.28
N ILE A 319 -16.38 18.01 51.39
CA ILE A 319 -16.65 17.65 49.99
C ILE A 319 -15.30 17.67 49.25
N GLY A 320 -14.76 16.48 48.96
CA GLY A 320 -13.61 16.32 48.05
C GLY A 320 -14.07 16.36 46.59
N TYR A 321 -13.18 16.71 45.67
CA TYR A 321 -13.43 16.71 44.23
C TYR A 321 -12.45 15.78 43.52
N THR A 322 -12.93 15.01 42.54
CA THR A 322 -12.12 14.16 41.66
C THR A 322 -12.43 14.47 40.20
N ILE A 323 -11.44 14.30 39.32
CA ILE A 323 -11.64 14.42 37.88
C ILE A 323 -12.04 13.05 37.36
N GLU A 324 -13.15 12.98 36.62
CA GLU A 324 -13.61 11.76 35.99
C GLU A 324 -13.63 11.92 34.47
N ALA A 325 -13.15 10.89 33.77
CA ALA A 325 -13.28 10.81 32.32
C ALA A 325 -14.76 10.66 31.91
N GLY A 326 -15.16 11.48 30.94
CA GLY A 326 -16.44 11.42 30.26
C GLY A 326 -16.54 10.23 29.31
N ILE A 327 -17.72 10.04 28.74
CA ILE A 327 -18.06 8.83 27.97
C ILE A 327 -17.18 8.64 26.73
N PHE A 328 -16.79 9.71 26.04
CA PHE A 328 -15.98 9.64 24.83
C PHE A 328 -14.50 9.42 25.14
N LYS A 329 -13.97 10.11 26.15
CA LYS A 329 -12.59 9.87 26.64
C LYS A 329 -12.43 8.41 27.09
N LYS A 330 -13.37 7.88 27.88
CA LYS A 330 -13.38 6.46 28.30
C LYS A 330 -13.40 5.50 27.11
N PHE A 331 -14.20 5.80 26.09
CA PHE A 331 -14.28 4.98 24.89
C PHE A 331 -12.98 4.97 24.09
N CYS A 332 -12.36 6.15 23.90
CA CYS A 332 -11.09 6.26 23.20
C CYS A 332 -9.96 5.53 23.94
N ILE A 333 -9.88 5.65 25.27
CA ILE A 333 -8.92 4.91 26.08
C ILE A 333 -9.12 3.39 25.90
N THR A 334 -10.37 2.93 25.89
CA THR A 334 -10.70 1.51 25.66
C THR A 334 -10.26 1.05 24.27
N ALA A 335 -10.52 1.86 23.25
CA ALA A 335 -10.17 1.57 21.87
C ALA A 335 -8.66 1.52 21.64
N ALA A 336 -7.90 2.42 22.27
CA ALA A 336 -6.44 2.45 22.23
C ALA A 336 -5.85 1.21 22.92
N LYS A 337 -6.31 0.89 24.14
CA LYS A 337 -5.85 -0.29 24.88
C LYS A 337 -6.09 -1.59 24.12
N LYS A 338 -7.26 -1.76 23.49
CA LYS A 338 -7.61 -2.97 22.74
C LYS A 338 -6.98 -3.05 21.33
N ALA A 339 -6.51 -1.94 20.76
CA ALA A 339 -5.83 -1.92 19.46
C ALA A 339 -4.46 -2.60 19.51
N ILE A 340 -3.82 -2.58 20.67
CA ILE A 340 -2.49 -3.13 20.93
C ILE A 340 -2.53 -4.67 21.14
N ILE A 341 -3.71 -5.25 21.38
CA ILE A 341 -3.88 -6.62 21.92
C ILE A 341 -4.65 -7.55 20.95
N ALA A 342 -4.76 -7.19 19.66
CA ALA A 342 -5.61 -7.92 18.71
C ALA A 342 -4.95 -9.18 18.11
N THR A 343 -4.47 -10.10 18.94
CA THR A 343 -4.35 -11.52 18.57
C THR A 343 -5.16 -12.35 19.57
N GLU A 344 -5.96 -13.32 19.10
CA GLU A 344 -6.98 -14.04 19.90
C GLU A 344 -6.42 -14.88 21.06
N ASP A 345 -5.09 -14.93 21.24
CA ASP A 345 -4.37 -15.73 22.24
C ASP A 345 -3.58 -14.88 23.27
N MET A 346 -3.83 -13.58 23.39
CA MET A 346 -3.09 -12.71 24.34
C MET A 346 -3.84 -12.48 25.67
N PRO A 347 -3.14 -12.59 26.83
CA PRO A 347 -3.70 -12.25 28.13
C PRO A 347 -4.06 -10.75 28.25
N ASP A 348 -4.92 -10.42 29.21
CA ASP A 348 -5.24 -9.02 29.53
C ASP A 348 -4.01 -8.29 30.11
N VAL A 349 -3.61 -7.18 29.49
CA VAL A 349 -2.46 -6.36 29.89
C VAL A 349 -2.88 -5.03 30.53
N SER A 350 -4.17 -4.82 30.80
CA SER A 350 -4.75 -3.55 31.24
C SER A 350 -4.13 -2.97 32.53
N ASN A 351 -3.60 -3.84 33.40
CA ASN A 351 -2.92 -3.51 34.66
C ASN A 351 -1.52 -4.13 34.77
N ALA A 352 -0.89 -4.46 33.65
CA ALA A 352 0.38 -5.18 33.61
C ALA A 352 1.52 -4.41 34.30
N LYS A 353 2.31 -5.12 35.11
CA LYS A 353 3.61 -4.61 35.59
C LYS A 353 4.60 -4.68 34.42
N VAL A 354 5.56 -3.75 34.41
CA VAL A 354 6.66 -3.76 33.46
C VAL A 354 7.90 -4.32 34.15
N TRP A 355 8.48 -5.37 33.58
CA TRP A 355 9.70 -6.02 34.07
C TRP A 355 10.86 -5.84 33.08
N CYS A 356 12.04 -5.54 33.59
CA CYS A 356 13.27 -5.65 32.82
C CYS A 356 13.94 -7.01 33.11
N VAL A 357 14.26 -7.75 32.05
CA VAL A 357 14.91 -9.06 32.13
C VAL A 357 16.20 -9.04 31.31
N LEU A 358 17.33 -9.26 31.98
CA LEU A 358 18.63 -9.39 31.35
C LEU A 358 18.89 -10.85 30.97
N LEU A 359 18.90 -11.12 29.66
CA LEU A 359 19.17 -12.45 29.11
C LEU A 359 20.68 -12.63 28.89
N ASP A 360 21.34 -13.21 29.89
CA ASP A 360 22.80 -13.38 30.02
C ASP A 360 23.52 -12.07 30.35
N LYS A 361 23.86 -11.25 29.35
CA LYS A 361 24.56 -9.97 29.52
C LYS A 361 23.99 -8.90 28.58
N GLY A 362 24.33 -7.64 28.84
CA GLY A 362 23.97 -6.54 27.93
C GLY A 362 24.48 -6.79 26.50
N GLY A 363 23.73 -6.34 25.49
CA GLY A 363 24.00 -6.58 24.07
C GLY A 363 23.22 -7.77 23.49
N VAL A 364 23.75 -8.40 22.44
CA VAL A 364 23.20 -9.66 21.87
C VAL A 364 24.01 -10.84 22.40
N SER A 365 23.40 -11.65 23.27
CA SER A 365 23.92 -12.96 23.68
C SER A 365 23.26 -14.07 22.84
N ASP A 366 23.88 -15.26 22.83
CA ASP A 366 23.27 -16.43 22.18
C ASP A 366 22.01 -16.90 22.93
N LEU A 367 21.99 -16.74 24.27
CA LEU A 367 20.76 -16.95 25.06
C LEU A 367 19.64 -16.02 24.61
N LYS A 368 19.91 -14.72 24.45
CA LYS A 368 18.89 -13.75 24.03
C LYS A 368 18.28 -14.12 22.68
N LYS A 369 19.11 -14.50 21.70
CA LYS A 369 18.62 -14.99 20.39
C LYS A 369 17.73 -16.22 20.55
N LYS A 370 18.18 -17.22 21.31
CA LYS A 370 17.41 -18.45 21.60
C LYS A 370 16.06 -18.13 22.24
N CYS A 371 16.04 -17.26 23.24
CA CYS A 371 14.81 -16.79 23.90
C CYS A 371 13.83 -16.06 22.96
N PHE A 372 14.35 -15.25 22.04
CA PHE A 372 13.53 -14.60 21.00
C PHE A 372 12.92 -15.60 20.03
N GLU A 373 13.72 -16.58 19.57
CA GLU A 373 13.27 -17.62 18.62
C GLU A 373 12.27 -18.60 19.25
N GLU A 374 12.52 -19.03 20.48
CA GLU A 374 11.71 -20.03 21.18
C GLU A 374 10.52 -19.44 21.98
N GLY A 375 10.34 -18.12 21.97
CA GLY A 375 9.21 -17.46 22.66
C GLY A 375 9.25 -17.62 24.18
N ASN A 376 10.43 -17.44 24.80
CA ASN A 376 10.58 -17.55 26.24
C ASN A 376 11.61 -16.57 26.81
N ILE A 377 11.63 -16.42 28.13
CA ILE A 377 12.68 -15.76 28.89
C ILE A 377 13.30 -16.77 29.85
N ARG A 378 14.62 -16.67 30.07
CA ARG A 378 15.37 -17.60 30.91
C ARG A 378 16.39 -16.90 31.81
N ILE A 379 16.56 -17.41 33.03
CA ILE A 379 17.55 -16.94 34.00
C ILE A 379 18.32 -18.12 34.65
N GLY A 380 19.49 -17.82 35.22
CA GLY A 380 20.43 -18.79 35.78
C GLY A 380 20.09 -19.27 37.20
N TRP A 381 21.13 -19.42 38.04
CA TRP A 381 21.11 -19.99 39.41
C TRP A 381 20.87 -21.51 39.49
N TYR A 382 21.41 -22.30 38.56
CA TYR A 382 21.20 -23.75 38.51
C TYR A 382 21.64 -24.51 39.77
N GLU A 383 22.57 -23.94 40.56
CA GLU A 383 23.03 -24.52 41.83
C GLU A 383 21.99 -24.39 42.96
N GLN A 384 20.96 -23.58 42.78
CA GLN A 384 19.91 -23.32 43.76
C GLN A 384 18.69 -24.18 43.51
N SER A 385 17.90 -24.43 44.56
CA SER A 385 16.65 -25.19 44.50
C SER A 385 15.74 -24.75 43.35
N GLU A 386 15.03 -25.72 42.76
CA GLU A 386 14.07 -25.51 41.67
C GLU A 386 12.95 -24.53 42.07
N ILE A 387 12.56 -24.58 43.35
CA ILE A 387 11.62 -23.65 43.98
C ILE A 387 12.38 -22.90 45.07
N ILE A 388 12.34 -21.57 44.99
CA ILE A 388 12.91 -20.67 45.99
C ILE A 388 11.83 -20.29 46.99
N THR A 389 12.18 -20.31 48.28
CA THR A 389 11.32 -19.86 49.38
C THR A 389 11.98 -18.67 50.09
N ASP A 390 11.20 -17.95 50.90
CA ASP A 390 11.68 -16.81 51.70
C ASP A 390 12.79 -17.20 52.70
N ASP A 391 12.88 -18.49 53.08
CA ASP A 391 13.86 -19.02 54.03
C ASP A 391 15.10 -19.67 53.37
N ALA A 392 15.29 -19.49 52.05
CA ALA A 392 16.38 -20.13 51.31
C ALA A 392 17.77 -19.68 51.82
N LYS A 393 18.51 -20.60 52.44
CA LYS A 393 19.87 -20.35 52.95
C LYS A 393 20.91 -20.41 51.84
N GLY A 394 21.86 -19.46 51.83
CA GLY A 394 22.99 -19.45 50.89
C GLY A 394 22.83 -18.50 49.70
N LEU A 395 21.72 -17.78 49.62
CA LEU A 395 21.49 -16.69 48.67
C LEU A 395 21.73 -15.33 49.34
N SER A 396 22.32 -14.38 48.59
CA SER A 396 22.27 -12.97 49.00
C SER A 396 20.85 -12.43 48.84
N ASP A 397 20.42 -11.50 49.68
CA ASP A 397 19.11 -10.84 49.62
C ASP A 397 18.76 -10.34 48.20
N LYS A 398 19.77 -9.82 47.48
CA LYS A 398 19.61 -9.33 46.10
C LYS A 398 19.29 -10.47 45.12
N ALA A 399 20.00 -11.59 45.22
CA ALA A 399 19.78 -12.76 44.37
C ALA A 399 18.43 -13.42 44.68
N GLN A 400 18.08 -13.51 45.96
CA GLN A 400 16.78 -14.01 46.40
C GLN A 400 15.63 -13.16 45.83
N ARG A 401 15.72 -11.82 45.92
CA ARG A 401 14.70 -10.93 45.35
C ARG A 401 14.55 -11.07 43.83
N ILE A 402 15.65 -11.29 43.09
CA ILE A 402 15.60 -11.54 41.65
C ILE A 402 14.83 -12.85 41.35
N LEU A 403 15.12 -13.91 42.11
CA LEU A 403 14.48 -15.21 41.91
C LEU A 403 13.00 -15.17 42.28
N LEU A 404 12.63 -14.55 43.40
CA LEU A 404 11.24 -14.37 43.81
C LEU A 404 10.46 -13.46 42.82
N ASN A 405 11.11 -12.42 42.29
CA ASN A 405 10.48 -11.58 41.26
C ASN A 405 10.12 -12.39 40.01
N PHE A 406 11.01 -13.28 39.58
CA PHE A 406 10.79 -14.12 38.40
C PHE A 406 9.83 -15.29 38.68
N GLN A 407 9.90 -15.89 39.87
CA GLN A 407 9.10 -17.07 40.24
C GLN A 407 7.67 -16.68 40.65
N ASP A 408 7.51 -15.70 41.53
CA ASP A 408 6.25 -15.48 42.26
C ASP A 408 5.57 -14.15 41.91
N GLU A 409 6.32 -13.07 41.68
CA GLU A 409 5.76 -11.72 41.50
C GLU A 409 5.35 -11.38 40.06
N MET A 410 6.01 -12.03 39.09
CA MET A 410 5.73 -11.88 37.66
C MET A 410 4.54 -12.76 37.27
N GLU A 411 3.50 -12.14 36.73
CA GLU A 411 2.22 -12.80 36.44
C GLU A 411 1.98 -12.91 34.92
N ILE A 412 1.08 -13.81 34.52
CA ILE A 412 0.60 -13.88 33.15
C ILE A 412 -0.11 -12.56 32.79
N GLY A 413 0.24 -11.98 31.65
CA GLY A 413 -0.22 -10.65 31.25
C GLY A 413 0.75 -9.52 31.59
N ASP A 414 1.78 -9.75 32.41
CA ASP A 414 2.82 -8.75 32.63
C ASP A 414 3.65 -8.49 31.37
N VAL A 415 4.12 -7.24 31.22
CA VAL A 415 4.97 -6.80 30.11
C VAL A 415 6.43 -6.96 30.52
N ILE A 416 7.23 -7.53 29.63
CA ILE A 416 8.68 -7.66 29.81
C ILE A 416 9.42 -6.85 28.74
N VAL A 417 10.58 -6.31 29.11
CA VAL A 417 11.55 -5.70 28.21
C VAL A 417 12.93 -6.29 28.40
N THR A 418 13.73 -6.39 27.34
CA THR A 418 15.12 -6.86 27.43
C THR A 418 16.11 -5.73 27.21
N GLU A 419 17.06 -5.58 28.14
CA GLU A 419 18.09 -4.54 28.05
C GLU A 419 19.08 -4.84 26.92
N ARG A 420 19.30 -3.84 26.05
CA ARG A 420 20.40 -3.82 25.10
C ARG A 420 21.64 -3.18 25.70
N ASN A 421 21.48 -2.01 26.32
CA ASN A 421 22.50 -1.32 27.11
C ASN A 421 21.82 -0.45 28.18
N ALA A 422 22.60 0.30 28.96
CA ALA A 422 22.10 1.10 30.09
C ALA A 422 21.01 2.14 29.73
N LYS A 423 20.77 2.44 28.45
CA LYS A 423 19.73 3.36 27.99
C LYS A 423 18.68 2.69 27.11
N THR A 424 19.03 1.59 26.45
CA THR A 424 18.21 1.03 25.38
C THR A 424 17.74 -0.39 25.65
N ILE A 425 16.56 -0.71 25.10
CA ILE A 425 15.99 -2.06 25.08
C ILE A 425 16.00 -2.62 23.67
N ASP A 426 15.99 -3.95 23.52
CA ASP A 426 15.93 -4.64 22.23
C ASP A 426 14.87 -5.75 22.15
N GLY A 427 13.96 -5.81 23.11
CA GLY A 427 12.84 -6.73 23.10
C GLY A 427 11.70 -6.23 23.97
N ILE A 428 10.47 -6.43 23.52
CA ILE A 428 9.23 -6.17 24.24
C ILE A 428 8.33 -7.40 24.07
N GLY A 429 7.82 -7.95 25.16
CA GLY A 429 6.95 -9.12 25.14
C GLY A 429 5.94 -9.13 26.28
N VAL A 430 5.01 -10.08 26.23
CA VAL A 430 4.01 -10.32 27.27
C VAL A 430 4.14 -11.74 27.79
N VAL A 431 4.08 -11.90 29.12
CA VAL A 431 4.14 -13.21 29.78
C VAL A 431 2.86 -13.98 29.49
N ILE A 432 3.00 -15.19 28.95
CA ILE A 432 1.87 -16.07 28.57
C ILE A 432 1.89 -17.43 29.27
N GLY A 433 2.81 -17.63 30.21
CA GLY A 433 2.90 -18.89 30.95
C GLY A 433 3.51 -18.73 32.33
N ASP A 434 3.21 -19.71 33.17
CA ASP A 434 3.75 -19.82 34.52
C ASP A 434 5.26 -20.09 34.53
N TYR A 435 5.84 -20.01 35.72
CA TYR A 435 7.22 -20.39 35.97
C TYR A 435 7.44 -21.89 35.70
N GLU A 436 8.48 -22.19 34.92
CA GLU A 436 8.91 -23.55 34.59
C GLU A 436 10.41 -23.72 34.97
N TYR A 437 10.80 -24.90 35.44
CA TYR A 437 12.19 -25.28 35.67
C TYR A 437 12.61 -26.40 34.72
N ASP A 438 13.54 -26.09 33.83
CA ASP A 438 14.09 -26.97 32.80
C ASP A 438 15.38 -27.63 33.30
N LYS A 439 15.32 -28.94 33.55
CA LYS A 439 16.47 -29.70 34.07
C LYS A 439 17.50 -30.06 32.99
N GLU A 440 17.16 -29.89 31.72
CA GLU A 440 18.03 -30.25 30.58
C GLU A 440 18.95 -29.09 30.17
N ASP A 441 18.54 -27.84 30.43
CA ASP A 441 19.31 -26.63 30.11
C ASP A 441 20.10 -26.13 31.34
N GLY A 442 21.36 -26.57 31.44
CA GLY A 442 22.15 -26.49 32.67
C GLY A 442 22.57 -25.10 33.15
N GLU A 443 22.68 -24.09 32.26
CA GLU A 443 23.12 -22.75 32.66
C GLU A 443 21.97 -21.79 32.98
N TRP A 444 20.80 -21.96 32.33
CA TRP A 444 19.62 -21.10 32.50
C TRP A 444 18.32 -21.91 32.66
N PRO A 445 18.18 -22.67 33.76
CA PRO A 445 17.09 -23.63 33.92
C PRO A 445 15.74 -22.97 34.21
N ARG A 446 15.70 -21.72 34.67
CA ARG A 446 14.44 -21.06 35.06
C ARG A 446 13.84 -20.35 33.86
N LYS A 447 12.61 -20.72 33.50
CA LYS A 447 11.97 -20.32 32.24
C LYS A 447 10.56 -19.78 32.46
N ARG A 448 10.14 -18.83 31.62
CA ARG A 448 8.73 -18.45 31.42
C ARG A 448 8.43 -18.27 29.94
N LYS A 449 7.23 -18.65 29.51
CA LYS A 449 6.77 -18.43 28.13
C LYS A 449 6.37 -16.97 27.93
N VAL A 450 6.81 -16.41 26.80
CA VAL A 450 6.58 -15.00 26.45
C VAL A 450 6.17 -14.90 24.99
N LYS A 451 5.11 -14.13 24.73
CA LYS A 451 4.78 -13.68 23.38
C LYS A 451 5.56 -12.41 23.08
N TRP A 452 6.54 -12.49 22.20
CA TRP A 452 7.29 -11.33 21.77
C TRP A 452 6.46 -10.45 20.82
N LEU A 453 6.38 -9.16 21.15
CA LEU A 453 5.76 -8.12 20.33
C LEU A 453 6.80 -7.40 19.47
N MET A 454 8.02 -7.25 19.99
CA MET A 454 9.17 -6.66 19.31
C MET A 454 10.45 -7.41 19.71
N THR A 455 11.33 -7.68 18.76
CA THR A 455 12.68 -8.21 19.02
C THR A 455 13.69 -7.56 18.07
N GLY A 456 14.92 -7.37 18.54
CA GLY A 456 16.07 -6.92 17.73
C GLY A 456 16.12 -5.41 17.43
N THR A 457 15.02 -4.68 17.55
CA THR A 457 14.99 -3.21 17.37
C THR A 457 15.44 -2.50 18.65
N GLU A 458 16.47 -1.66 18.54
CA GLU A 458 17.00 -0.89 19.67
C GLU A 458 16.21 0.40 19.90
N ILE A 459 15.67 0.59 21.11
CA ILE A 459 14.88 1.77 21.51
C ILE A 459 15.43 2.36 22.79
N ASP A 460 15.70 3.67 22.80
CA ASP A 460 16.06 4.41 24.02
C ASP A 460 14.81 4.68 24.85
N ILE A 461 14.82 4.23 26.11
CA ILE A 461 13.71 4.40 27.05
C ILE A 461 14.08 5.30 28.23
N THR A 462 15.19 6.03 28.15
CA THR A 462 15.69 6.89 29.23
C THR A 462 14.65 7.95 29.60
N GLU A 463 14.06 8.62 28.61
CA GLU A 463 13.02 9.63 28.85
C GLU A 463 11.74 9.02 29.44
N LEU A 464 11.36 7.82 28.99
CA LEU A 464 10.21 7.09 29.53
C LEU A 464 10.43 6.63 30.97
N ASN A 465 11.69 6.43 31.36
CA ASN A 465 12.11 6.04 32.69
C ASN A 465 12.53 7.24 33.56
N ASP A 466 11.93 8.41 33.36
CA ASP A 466 12.18 9.66 34.11
C ASP A 466 13.66 10.09 34.12
N GLY A 467 14.39 9.83 33.03
CA GLY A 467 15.82 10.15 32.90
C GLY A 467 16.77 9.14 33.57
N ILE A 468 16.25 8.05 34.13
CA ILE A 468 17.03 7.05 34.86
C ILE A 468 17.49 5.93 33.92
N GLN A 469 18.77 5.55 34.01
CA GLN A 469 19.35 4.43 33.26
C GLN A 469 18.90 3.07 33.82
N LEU A 470 18.92 2.05 32.96
CA LEU A 470 18.62 0.67 33.31
C LEU A 470 19.68 0.10 34.27
N ASP A 471 19.21 -0.66 35.26
CA ASP A 471 20.05 -1.37 36.23
C ASP A 471 20.54 -2.69 35.62
N ARG A 472 21.76 -3.11 35.92
CA ARG A 472 22.36 -4.38 35.46
C ARG A 472 21.85 -5.60 36.24
N LYS A 473 20.73 -5.49 36.95
CA LYS A 473 20.07 -6.60 37.64
C LYS A 473 19.41 -7.53 36.62
N THR A 474 19.44 -8.83 36.90
CA THR A 474 18.87 -9.83 36.00
C THR A 474 17.36 -9.70 35.84
N VAL A 475 16.62 -9.46 36.93
CA VAL A 475 15.17 -9.26 36.90
C VAL A 475 14.78 -8.17 37.89
N TYR A 476 14.08 -7.15 37.43
CA TYR A 476 13.55 -6.09 38.28
C TYR A 476 12.37 -5.37 37.62
N GLN A 477 11.49 -4.81 38.44
CA GLN A 477 10.34 -4.04 37.96
C GLN A 477 10.75 -2.62 37.57
N LEU A 478 10.26 -2.15 36.43
CA LEU A 478 10.34 -0.77 35.98
C LEU A 478 9.10 0.00 36.47
N GLY A 479 9.02 0.23 37.78
CA GLY A 479 7.84 0.85 38.41
C GLY A 479 7.54 2.30 37.99
N ARG A 480 8.41 2.95 37.20
CA ARG A 480 8.20 4.32 36.67
C ARG A 480 7.55 4.34 35.29
N ILE A 481 7.52 3.20 34.60
CA ILE A 481 7.00 3.11 33.24
C ILE A 481 5.73 2.28 33.28
N SER A 482 4.62 2.84 32.77
CA SER A 482 3.38 2.07 32.60
C SER A 482 3.50 1.12 31.40
N SER A 483 2.77 0.01 31.46
CA SER A 483 2.66 -0.94 30.34
C SER A 483 2.22 -0.25 29.04
N ASP A 484 1.23 0.65 29.12
CA ASP A 484 0.75 1.45 27.99
C ASP A 484 1.89 2.20 27.26
N LYS A 485 2.81 2.84 28.01
CA LYS A 485 3.94 3.58 27.43
C LYS A 485 4.91 2.65 26.69
N ILE A 486 5.18 1.46 27.24
CA ILE A 486 6.06 0.47 26.60
C ILE A 486 5.39 -0.12 25.35
N LEU A 487 4.11 -0.48 25.44
CA LEU A 487 3.40 -1.11 24.34
C LEU A 487 3.24 -0.16 23.14
N ASN A 488 3.11 1.15 23.37
CA ASN A 488 3.11 2.17 22.31
C ASN A 488 4.42 2.21 21.50
N LEU A 489 5.52 1.67 22.02
CA LEU A 489 6.79 1.58 21.28
C LEU A 489 6.76 0.49 20.20
N VAL A 490 5.83 -0.46 20.27
CA VAL A 490 5.76 -1.64 19.39
C VAL A 490 5.05 -1.33 18.06
N ASN A 491 5.03 -0.06 17.61
CA ASN A 491 4.32 0.36 16.41
C ASN A 491 4.80 -0.37 15.14
N ASN A 492 4.15 -1.49 14.84
CA ASN A 492 4.20 -2.19 13.58
C ASN A 492 2.81 -2.02 12.93
N PRO A 493 2.65 -1.19 11.88
CA PRO A 493 1.35 -0.82 11.31
C PRO A 493 0.72 -1.93 10.44
N LYS A 494 0.81 -3.20 10.86
CA LYS A 494 0.37 -4.37 10.08
C LYS A 494 -0.45 -5.41 10.84
N GLU A 495 -0.84 -5.18 12.09
CA GLU A 495 -1.96 -5.93 12.68
C GLU A 495 -3.25 -5.11 12.60
N VAL A 496 -4.32 -5.76 12.16
CA VAL A 496 -5.61 -5.14 11.85
C VAL A 496 -6.22 -4.60 13.15
N MET A 497 -6.03 -3.31 13.44
CA MET A 497 -6.72 -2.65 14.55
C MET A 497 -8.23 -2.85 14.40
N LYS A 498 -8.83 -3.58 15.35
CA LYS A 498 -10.27 -3.84 15.38
C LYS A 498 -11.01 -2.49 15.46
N PRO A 499 -11.99 -2.21 14.58
CA PRO A 499 -12.74 -0.95 14.62
C PRO A 499 -13.63 -0.82 15.87
N PHE A 500 -13.73 0.40 16.39
CA PHE A 500 -14.58 0.82 17.50
C PHE A 500 -15.59 1.87 17.00
N VAL A 501 -16.87 1.76 17.36
CA VAL A 501 -17.90 2.70 16.89
C VAL A 501 -18.55 3.43 18.06
N PHE A 502 -18.50 4.76 18.03
CA PHE A 502 -19.17 5.65 18.97
C PHE A 502 -20.38 6.30 18.30
N VAL A 503 -21.59 5.99 18.76
CA VAL A 503 -22.84 6.48 18.22
C VAL A 503 -23.35 7.66 19.05
N ILE A 504 -23.69 8.77 18.38
CA ILE A 504 -24.29 9.96 18.98
C ILE A 504 -25.67 10.18 18.37
N ASP A 505 -26.72 9.89 19.13
CA ASP A 505 -28.10 10.26 18.76
C ASP A 505 -28.37 11.72 19.12
N GLU A 506 -29.25 12.35 18.35
CA GLU A 506 -29.69 13.74 18.55
C GLU A 506 -28.57 14.79 18.59
N ILE A 507 -27.52 14.64 17.75
CA ILE A 507 -26.35 15.54 17.80
C ILE A 507 -26.72 17.03 17.72
N ASN A 508 -27.77 17.38 16.95
CA ASN A 508 -28.22 18.77 16.81
C ASN A 508 -28.94 19.33 18.05
N ARG A 509 -29.33 18.51 19.04
CA ARG A 509 -29.98 18.99 20.27
C ARG A 509 -29.00 19.53 21.31
N GLY A 510 -27.71 19.26 21.14
CA GLY A 510 -26.62 19.76 21.99
C GLY A 510 -25.82 20.87 21.31
N ASN A 511 -25.13 21.70 22.11
CA ASN A 511 -24.16 22.65 21.58
C ASN A 511 -22.86 21.89 21.26
N ILE A 512 -22.69 21.49 20.00
CA ILE A 512 -21.57 20.67 19.53
C ILE A 512 -20.22 21.26 19.95
N SER A 513 -20.01 22.57 19.75
CA SER A 513 -18.76 23.24 20.11
C SER A 513 -18.47 23.17 21.61
N LYS A 514 -19.50 23.32 22.45
CA LYS A 514 -19.37 23.22 23.91
C LYS A 514 -19.10 21.78 24.36
N ILE A 515 -19.70 20.79 23.70
CA ILE A 515 -19.59 19.38 24.09
C ILE A 515 -18.24 18.80 23.66
N PHE A 516 -17.84 19.03 22.41
CA PHE A 516 -16.60 18.47 21.86
C PHE A 516 -15.35 19.21 22.33
N GLY A 517 -15.42 20.53 22.59
CA GLY A 517 -14.26 21.33 22.97
C GLY A 517 -13.10 21.14 21.97
N GLU A 518 -11.93 20.73 22.47
CA GLU A 518 -10.74 20.46 21.66
C GLU A 518 -10.93 19.27 20.70
N MET A 519 -11.86 18.36 20.98
CA MET A 519 -12.07 17.16 20.17
C MET A 519 -12.63 17.47 18.79
N ILE A 520 -13.23 18.64 18.58
CA ILE A 520 -13.79 19.01 17.27
C ILE A 520 -12.73 18.94 16.17
N THR A 521 -11.47 19.21 16.51
CA THR A 521 -10.34 19.12 15.60
C THR A 521 -9.71 17.73 15.61
N LEU A 522 -9.62 17.07 16.77
CA LEU A 522 -8.97 15.76 16.88
C LEU A 522 -9.79 14.61 16.27
N ILE A 523 -11.09 14.80 16.04
CA ILE A 523 -11.93 13.82 15.34
C ILE A 523 -11.71 13.78 13.82
N GLU A 524 -10.97 14.73 13.23
CA GLU A 524 -10.59 14.69 11.81
C GLU A 524 -9.67 13.48 11.50
N ASP A 525 -9.87 12.79 10.37
CA ASP A 525 -9.12 11.55 10.06
C ASP A 525 -7.59 11.77 10.04
N THR A 526 -7.11 12.88 9.49
CA THR A 526 -5.67 13.15 9.37
C THR A 526 -5.01 13.42 10.71
N LYS A 527 -5.77 13.89 11.71
CA LYS A 527 -5.27 14.37 13.01
C LYS A 527 -5.32 13.34 14.13
N ARG A 528 -5.85 12.15 13.83
CA ARG A 528 -5.91 11.02 14.77
C ARG A 528 -4.54 10.37 14.96
N GLU A 529 -4.42 9.60 16.03
CA GLU A 529 -3.21 8.86 16.35
C GLU A 529 -2.85 7.87 15.22
N GLY A 530 -1.58 7.91 14.80
CA GLY A 530 -1.06 7.08 13.71
C GLY A 530 -1.35 7.59 12.29
N LYS A 531 -1.82 8.84 12.15
CA LYS A 531 -2.13 9.49 10.85
C LYS A 531 -1.16 10.63 10.52
N MET A 532 -1.19 11.11 9.28
CA MET A 532 -0.19 12.03 8.72
C MET A 532 -0.05 13.36 9.51
N GLU A 533 -1.15 13.88 10.05
CA GLU A 533 -1.21 15.15 10.78
C GLU A 533 -1.53 14.93 12.26
N GLN A 534 -1.13 13.79 12.83
CA GLN A 534 -1.44 13.41 14.22
C GLN A 534 -1.29 14.60 15.17
N ALA A 535 -2.38 14.89 15.89
CA ALA A 535 -2.46 15.98 16.84
C ALA A 535 -2.90 15.47 18.21
N SER A 536 -2.63 16.27 19.23
CA SER A 536 -3.06 16.02 20.61
C SER A 536 -3.39 17.35 21.29
N ALA A 537 -4.28 17.31 22.27
CA ALA A 537 -4.65 18.48 23.07
C ALA A 537 -4.41 18.21 24.55
N VAL A 538 -4.02 19.25 25.29
CA VAL A 538 -3.93 19.20 26.75
C VAL A 538 -5.33 19.46 27.30
N LEU A 539 -5.86 18.50 28.07
CA LEU A 539 -7.21 18.61 28.61
C LEU A 539 -7.26 19.60 29.79
N PRO A 540 -8.30 20.44 29.88
CA PRO A 540 -8.31 21.60 30.76
C PRO A 540 -8.49 21.26 32.25
N TYR A 541 -9.09 20.12 32.59
CA TYR A 541 -9.30 19.74 33.99
C TYR A 541 -8.14 18.88 34.52
N SER A 542 -7.72 17.87 33.76
CA SER A 542 -6.66 16.93 34.16
C SER A 542 -5.24 17.40 33.83
N GLY A 543 -5.07 18.27 32.84
CA GLY A 543 -3.75 18.62 32.30
C GLY A 543 -3.10 17.50 31.49
N GLU A 544 -3.82 16.40 31.23
CA GLU A 544 -3.31 15.26 30.47
C GLU A 544 -3.30 15.57 28.96
N LEU A 545 -2.28 15.06 28.26
CA LEU A 545 -2.26 15.08 26.80
C LEU A 545 -3.15 13.96 26.26
N PHE A 546 -4.07 14.31 25.35
CA PHE A 546 -5.03 13.37 24.79
C PHE A 546 -5.08 13.44 23.25
N SER A 547 -5.23 12.29 22.61
CA SER A 547 -5.46 12.14 21.16
C SER A 547 -6.58 11.13 20.90
N VAL A 548 -7.21 11.20 19.72
CA VAL A 548 -8.25 10.28 19.29
C VAL A 548 -7.62 9.14 18.48
N PRO A 549 -7.82 7.86 18.86
CA PRO A 549 -7.27 6.73 18.11
C PRO A 549 -7.82 6.61 16.69
N SER A 550 -6.99 6.19 15.73
CA SER A 550 -7.42 6.02 14.33
C SER A 550 -8.41 4.88 14.10
N ASN A 551 -8.59 3.97 15.08
CA ASN A 551 -9.58 2.88 15.03
C ASN A 551 -10.95 3.23 15.64
N VAL A 552 -11.16 4.47 16.13
CA VAL A 552 -12.46 4.95 16.65
C VAL A 552 -13.26 5.61 15.53
N TYR A 553 -14.51 5.22 15.32
CA TYR A 553 -15.42 5.77 14.31
C TYR A 553 -16.54 6.51 15.03
N CYS A 554 -16.81 7.77 14.69
CA CYS A 554 -17.87 8.56 15.34
C CYS A 554 -19.07 8.67 14.40
N ARG A 555 -20.26 8.26 14.79
CA ARG A 555 -21.47 8.33 13.94
C ARG A 555 -22.51 9.21 14.61
N PRO A 556 -22.58 10.51 14.26
CA PRO A 556 -23.68 11.35 14.67
C PRO A 556 -24.95 11.06 13.89
N PHE A 557 -26.12 11.30 14.48
CA PHE A 557 -27.38 11.15 13.80
C PHE A 557 -28.46 12.08 14.42
N ASN A 558 -29.41 12.56 13.60
CA ASN A 558 -30.48 13.49 13.98
C ASN A 558 -31.88 12.95 13.73
N ARG A 559 -32.76 12.87 14.75
CA ARG A 559 -34.20 12.78 14.50
C ARG A 559 -34.66 14.20 14.21
N SER A 560 -35.21 14.43 13.02
CA SER A 560 -35.78 15.73 12.70
C SER A 560 -36.97 16.00 13.64
N ASP A 561 -36.79 16.92 14.58
CA ASP A 561 -37.91 17.70 15.09
C ASP A 561 -38.15 18.83 14.09
N GLY A 562 -39.38 18.99 13.63
CA GLY A 562 -39.73 19.94 12.58
C GLY A 562 -39.37 21.37 12.95
N TYR A 563 -38.44 21.96 12.19
CA TYR A 563 -38.40 23.41 12.06
C TYR A 563 -39.43 23.80 11.00
N SER A 564 -40.62 24.18 11.46
CA SER A 564 -41.52 25.02 10.70
C SER A 564 -40.85 26.37 10.50
N SER A 565 -40.66 26.75 9.24
CA SER A 565 -40.27 28.08 8.80
C SER A 565 -41.15 29.14 9.45
N SER A 566 -40.51 30.09 10.14
CA SER A 566 -40.99 31.48 10.24
C SER A 566 -39.78 32.40 10.18
#